data_AF-K3XD61-F1
#
_entry.id   AF-K3XD61-F1
#
_cell.length_a   1.000
_cell.length_b   1.000
_cell.length_c   1.000
_cell.angle_alpha   90.00
_cell.angle_beta   90.00
_cell.angle_gamma   90.00
#
_symmetry.space_group_name_H-M   'P 1'
#
loop_
_entity.id
_entity.type
_entity.pdbx_description
1 polymer ?
#
loop_
_entity_poly.entity_id
_entity_poly.type
_entity_poly.pdbx_seq_one_letter_code
_entity_poly.pdbx_strand_id
1 'polypeptide(L)'
;MVMAFTKVVAIDVLIVVLTTMSQTIVFALLVPIVVHVFGTDAEIGMYVGALNSAQCFGQLLNFIIGAALVETSMGYKLPVFIGGVMSFAGVIIALFFLKIKMYTM
;
A
#
# COMPACT_ATOMS: atom_id res chain seq x y z
N MET A 1 -7.63 -7.12 7.14
CA MET A 1 -8.29 -7.27 8.46
C MET A 1 -9.25 -8.46 8.50
N VAL A 2 -10.25 -8.53 7.62
CA VAL A 2 -11.24 -9.64 7.59
C VAL A 2 -10.61 -11.02 7.35
N MET A 3 -9.56 -11.10 6.52
CA MET A 3 -8.80 -12.35 6.28
C MET A 3 -8.12 -12.92 7.53
N ALA A 4 -7.84 -12.11 8.56
CA ALA A 4 -7.21 -12.62 9.79
C ALA A 4 -8.19 -13.47 10.63
N PHE A 5 -9.49 -13.30 10.44
CA PHE A 5 -10.54 -13.94 11.24
C PHE A 5 -11.41 -14.93 10.46
N THR A 6 -11.29 -14.95 9.13
CA THR A 6 -12.07 -15.83 8.25
C THR A 6 -11.33 -17.15 8.02
N LYS A 7 -12.07 -18.27 8.00
CA LYS A 7 -11.52 -19.61 7.66
C LYS A 7 -11.98 -20.10 6.27
N VAL A 8 -12.74 -19.27 5.56
CA VAL A 8 -13.37 -19.61 4.28
C VAL A 8 -12.45 -19.14 3.16
N VAL A 9 -11.80 -20.10 2.49
CA VAL A 9 -10.82 -19.85 1.42
C VAL A 9 -11.38 -18.93 0.32
N ALA A 10 -12.64 -19.12 -0.07
CA ALA A 10 -13.28 -18.31 -1.11
C ALA A 10 -13.34 -16.81 -0.75
N ILE A 11 -13.53 -16.48 0.52
CA ILE A 11 -13.58 -15.09 1.00
C ILE A 11 -12.17 -14.48 0.96
N ASP A 12 -11.16 -15.24 1.39
CA ASP A 12 -9.78 -14.76 1.37
C ASP A 12 -9.30 -14.49 -0.06
N VAL A 13 -9.57 -15.41 -0.99
CA VAL A 13 -9.24 -15.23 -2.41
C VAL A 13 -9.94 -14.01 -3.00
N LEU A 14 -11.22 -13.82 -2.69
CA LEU A 14 -11.97 -12.66 -3.17
C LEU A 14 -11.39 -11.33 -2.64
N ILE A 15 -11.02 -11.29 -1.35
CA ILE A 15 -10.36 -10.12 -0.77
C ILE A 15 -9.02 -9.85 -1.46
N VAL A 16 -8.20 -10.89 -1.66
CA VAL A 16 -6.91 -10.77 -2.35
C VAL A 16 -7.10 -10.17 -3.74
N VAL A 17 -8.03 -10.70 -4.54
CA VAL A 17 -8.30 -10.19 -5.89
C VAL A 17 -8.68 -8.70 -5.87
N LEU A 18 -9.60 -8.30 -5.00
CA LEU A 18 -10.03 -6.90 -4.88
C LEU A 18 -8.88 -5.98 -4.43
N THR A 19 -8.07 -6.43 -3.47
CA THR A 19 -6.92 -5.64 -3.00
C THR A 19 -5.83 -5.52 -4.07
N THR A 20 -5.58 -6.56 -4.85
CA THR A 20 -4.59 -6.55 -5.94
C THR A 20 -4.99 -5.54 -7.01
N MET A 21 -6.26 -5.50 -7.42
CA MET A 21 -6.74 -4.49 -8.37
C MET A 21 -6.48 -3.07 -7.87
N SER A 22 -6.80 -2.82 -6.61
CA SER A 22 -6.61 -1.51 -5.96
C SER A 22 -5.13 -1.12 -5.93
N GLN A 23 -4.26 -2.07 -5.56
CA GLN A 23 -2.82 -1.89 -5.52
C GLN A 23 -2.25 -1.59 -6.91
N THR A 24 -2.66 -2.34 -7.94
CA THR A 24 -2.22 -2.11 -9.32
C THR A 24 -2.58 -0.70 -9.81
N ILE A 25 -3.78 -0.22 -9.51
CA ILE A 25 -4.20 1.14 -9.88
C ILE A 25 -3.29 2.19 -9.21
N VAL A 26 -3.01 2.05 -7.91
CA VAL A 26 -2.12 2.98 -7.19
C VAL A 26 -0.72 2.99 -7.81
N PHE A 27 -0.15 1.82 -8.14
CA PHE A 27 1.16 1.74 -8.77
C PHE A 27 1.18 2.34 -10.18
N ALA A 28 0.13 2.13 -10.97
CA ALA A 28 0.02 2.70 -12.32
C ALA A 28 -0.09 4.24 -12.29
N LEU A 29 -0.76 4.79 -11.28
CA LEU A 29 -0.98 6.23 -11.14
C LEU A 29 0.18 6.98 -10.48
N LEU A 30 1.15 6.26 -9.91
CA LEU A 30 2.25 6.84 -9.13
C LEU A 30 3.08 7.84 -9.96
N VAL A 31 3.50 7.44 -11.17
CA VAL A 31 4.27 8.31 -12.07
C VAL A 31 3.43 9.46 -12.64
N PRO A 32 2.21 9.23 -13.19
CA PRO A 32 1.33 10.31 -13.62
C PRO A 32 1.06 11.38 -12.56
N ILE A 33 0.88 10.99 -11.30
CA ILE A 33 0.67 11.93 -10.20
C ILE A 33 1.90 12.82 -9.97
N VAL A 34 3.10 12.24 -10.01
CA VAL A 34 4.36 13.01 -9.89
C VAL A 34 4.46 14.03 -11.02
N VAL A 35 4.19 13.63 -12.26
CA VAL A 35 4.21 14.52 -13.43
C VAL A 35 3.17 15.63 -13.29
N HIS A 36 1.95 15.29 -12.84
CA HIS A 36 0.88 16.26 -12.62
C HIS A 36 1.21 17.30 -11.54
N VAL A 37 1.88 16.90 -10.46
CA VAL A 37 2.18 17.78 -9.32
C VAL A 37 3.42 18.63 -9.55
N PHE A 38 4.48 18.06 -10.14
CA PHE A 38 5.78 18.73 -10.29
C PHE A 38 6.01 19.31 -11.70
N GLY A 39 5.16 18.98 -12.67
CA GLY A 39 5.32 19.39 -14.06
C GLY A 39 6.33 18.53 -14.84
N THR A 40 6.28 18.62 -16.17
CA THR A 40 7.15 17.87 -17.08
C THR A 40 8.63 18.28 -17.04
N ASP A 41 8.93 19.48 -16.54
CA ASP A 41 10.29 20.02 -16.48
C ASP A 41 11.04 19.62 -15.19
N ALA A 42 10.37 18.95 -14.26
CA ALA A 42 11.00 18.48 -13.02
C ALA A 42 11.81 17.19 -13.25
N GLU A 43 12.76 16.91 -12.35
CA GLU A 43 13.53 15.67 -12.33
C GLU A 43 12.65 14.47 -11.90
N ILE A 44 11.75 14.02 -12.77
CA ILE A 44 10.79 12.92 -12.52
C ILE A 44 11.50 11.68 -11.97
N GLY A 45 12.70 11.37 -12.50
CA GLY A 45 13.51 10.23 -12.06
C GLY A 45 13.89 10.27 -10.58
N MET A 46 14.18 11.45 -10.01
CA MET A 46 14.49 11.61 -8.59
C MET A 46 13.27 11.31 -7.72
N TYR A 47 12.11 11.88 -8.06
CA TYR A 47 10.87 11.66 -7.30
C TYR A 47 10.38 10.22 -7.39
N VAL A 48 10.41 9.61 -8.58
CA VAL A 48 10.07 8.20 -8.77
C VAL A 48 11.06 7.29 -8.02
N GLY A 49 12.35 7.63 -8.02
CA GLY A 49 13.38 6.93 -7.24
C GLY A 49 13.14 7.00 -5.72
N ALA A 50 12.76 8.16 -5.21
CA ALA A 50 12.40 8.33 -3.80
C ALA A 50 11.15 7.51 -3.42
N LEU A 51 10.13 7.49 -4.29
CA LEU A 51 8.91 6.72 -4.09
C LEU A 51 9.20 5.21 -4.11
N ASN A 52 10.04 4.74 -5.03
CA ASN A 52 10.47 3.34 -5.06
C ASN A 52 11.25 2.96 -3.79
N SER A 53 12.14 3.84 -3.33
CA SER A 53 12.89 3.63 -2.06
C SER A 53 11.94 3.50 -0.87
N ALA A 54 10.91 4.35 -0.80
CA ALA A 54 9.88 4.25 0.25
C ALA A 54 9.09 2.93 0.19
N GLN A 55 8.77 2.42 -1.02
CA GLN A 55 8.12 1.11 -1.19
C GLN A 55 9.02 -0.03 -0.71
N CYS A 56 10.28 -0.06 -1.13
CA CYS A 56 11.25 -1.06 -0.68
C CYS A 56 11.43 -1.04 0.84
N PHE A 57 11.50 0.16 1.44
CA PHE A 57 11.57 0.31 2.89
C PHE A 57 10.31 -0.21 3.60
N GLY A 58 9.12 0.09 3.07
CA GLY A 58 7.86 -0.47 3.57
C GLY A 58 7.83 -2.00 3.49
N GLN A 59 8.36 -2.58 2.42
CA GLN A 59 8.44 -4.03 2.24
C GLN A 59 9.45 -4.68 3.20
N LEU A 60 10.58 -4.02 3.46
CA LEU A 60 11.54 -4.43 4.49
C LEU A 60 10.90 -4.44 5.88
N LEU A 61 10.18 -3.37 6.24
CA LEU A 61 9.44 -3.30 7.50
C LEU A 61 8.39 -4.41 7.61
N ASN A 62 7.64 -4.66 6.53
CA ASN A 62 6.64 -5.73 6.49
C ASN A 62 7.30 -7.10 6.72
N PHE A 63 8.46 -7.35 6.11
CA PHE A 63 9.21 -8.59 6.32
C PHE A 63 9.69 -8.74 7.78
N ILE A 64 10.31 -7.71 8.36
CA ILE A 64 10.80 -7.74 9.75
C ILE A 64 9.64 -7.98 10.73
N ILE A 65 8.55 -7.22 10.58
CA ILE A 65 7.37 -7.33 11.43
C ILE A 65 6.70 -8.70 11.23
N GLY A 66 6.60 -9.18 9.99
CA GLY A 66 6.07 -10.50 9.67
C GLY A 66 6.87 -11.61 10.35
N ALA A 67 8.20 -11.60 10.23
CA ALA A 67 9.09 -12.57 10.86
C ALA A 67 8.95 -12.56 12.39
N ALA A 68 8.95 -11.38 13.02
CA ALA A 68 8.84 -11.26 14.47
C ALA A 68 7.46 -11.71 15.02
N LEU A 69 6.38 -11.51 14.25
CA LEU A 69 5.02 -11.79 14.74
C LEU A 69 4.54 -13.20 14.44
N VAL A 70 5.09 -13.87 13.42
CA VAL A 70 4.74 -15.27 13.09
C VAL A 70 5.13 -16.23 14.22
N GLU A 71 6.15 -15.89 15.02
CA GLU A 71 6.58 -16.69 16.18
C GLU A 71 5.65 -16.54 17.40
N THR A 72 4.68 -15.63 17.37
CA THR A 72 3.74 -15.40 18.49
C THR A 72 2.58 -16.42 18.48
N SER A 73 1.84 -16.50 19.59
CA SER A 73 0.70 -17.43 19.76
C SER A 73 -0.46 -17.22 18.76
N MET A 74 -0.52 -16.08 18.06
CA MET A 74 -1.50 -15.82 16.99
C MET A 74 -1.01 -16.21 15.59
N GLY A 75 0.26 -16.58 15.44
CA GLY A 75 0.86 -17.02 14.17
C GLY A 75 0.62 -16.06 13.01
N TYR A 76 0.35 -16.61 11.82
CA TYR A 76 0.16 -15.86 10.57
C TYR A 76 -1.03 -14.88 10.54
N LYS A 77 -1.96 -14.96 11.50
CA LYS A 77 -3.11 -14.04 11.55
C LYS A 77 -2.69 -12.63 11.95
N LEU A 78 -1.67 -12.52 12.80
CA LEU A 78 -1.25 -11.26 13.39
C LEU A 78 -0.56 -10.34 12.35
N PRO A 79 0.38 -10.83 11.52
CA PRO A 79 0.92 -10.05 10.40
C PRO A 79 -0.16 -9.58 9.42
N VAL A 80 -1.12 -10.45 9.07
CA VAL A 80 -2.21 -10.11 8.13
C VAL A 80 -3.14 -9.04 8.71
N PHE A 81 -3.38 -9.07 10.02
CA PHE A 81 -4.16 -8.05 10.70
C PHE A 81 -3.43 -6.69 10.70
N ILE A 82 -2.17 -6.67 11.13
CA ILE A 82 -1.36 -5.45 11.21
C ILE A 82 -1.11 -4.84 9.83
N GLY A 83 -0.84 -5.66 8.81
CA GLY A 83 -0.77 -5.20 7.42
C GLY A 83 -2.06 -4.49 7.01
N GLY A 84 -3.22 -5.04 7.38
CA GLY A 84 -4.51 -4.40 7.15
C GLY A 84 -4.69 -3.07 7.89
N VAL A 85 -4.22 -2.96 9.14
CA VAL A 85 -4.26 -1.71 9.92
C VAL A 85 -3.35 -0.65 9.29
N MET A 86 -2.14 -1.03 8.89
CA MET A 86 -1.19 -0.16 8.18
C MET A 86 -1.77 0.34 6.85
N SER A 87 -2.39 -0.53 6.05
CA SER A 87 -3.06 -0.12 4.81
C SER A 87 -4.21 0.83 5.07
N PHE A 88 -5.01 0.61 6.11
CA PHE A 88 -6.11 1.49 6.48
C PHE A 88 -5.61 2.87 6.94
N ALA A 89 -4.56 2.90 7.75
CA ALA A 89 -3.88 4.15 8.12
C ALA A 89 -3.36 4.89 6.88
N GLY A 90 -2.80 4.18 5.91
CA GLY A 90 -2.40 4.74 4.61
C GLY A 90 -3.55 5.40 3.86
N VAL A 91 -4.74 4.78 3.84
CA VAL A 91 -5.96 5.36 3.25
C VAL A 91 -6.39 6.63 3.98
N ILE A 92 -6.37 6.63 5.32
CA ILE A 92 -6.69 7.82 6.11
C ILE A 92 -5.72 8.97 5.78
N ILE A 93 -4.42 8.69 5.76
CA ILE A 93 -3.40 9.69 5.42
C ILE A 93 -3.65 10.22 4.00
N ALA A 94 -3.92 9.34 3.04
CA ALA A 94 -4.24 9.75 1.68
C ALA A 94 -5.50 10.64 1.63
N LEU A 95 -6.59 10.29 2.32
CA LEU A 95 -7.82 11.07 2.32
C LEU A 95 -7.64 12.49 2.88
N PHE A 96 -6.78 12.68 3.90
CA PHE A 96 -6.58 13.98 4.52
C PHE A 96 -5.45 14.81 3.87
N PHE A 97 -4.36 14.17 3.46
CA PHE A 97 -3.15 14.86 2.98
C PHE A 97 -2.99 14.82 1.46
N LEU A 98 -3.49 13.79 0.78
CA LEU A 98 -3.38 13.65 -0.68
C LEU A 98 -4.51 14.43 -1.37
N LYS A 99 -4.54 15.75 -1.19
CA LYS A 99 -5.46 16.65 -1.90
C LYS A 99 -4.94 16.94 -3.31
N ILE A 100 -5.04 15.95 -4.19
CA ILE A 100 -4.71 16.13 -5.60
C ILE A 100 -5.87 16.87 -6.26
N LYS A 101 -5.63 18.14 -6.63
CA LYS A 101 -6.51 18.87 -7.52
C LYS A 101 -6.18 18.46 -8.95
N MET A 102 -6.97 17.54 -9.50
CA MET A 102 -6.98 17.26 -10.93
C MET A 102 -7.68 18.42 -11.63
N TYR A 103 -6.91 19.47 -11.95
CA TYR A 103 -7.38 20.46 -12.90
C TYR A 103 -7.32 19.81 -14.28
N THR A 104 -8.46 19.71 -14.96
CA THR A 104 -8.47 19.47 -16.40
C THR A 104 -7.68 20.61 -17.05
N MET A 105 -6.72 20.25 -17.91
CA MET A 105 -6.00 21.19 -18.78
C MET A 105 -6.98 22.07 -19.55
#